data_AF-A0A961WMN5-F1
#
_entry.id   AF-A0A961WMN5-F1
#
_cell.length_a   1.000
_cell.length_b   1.000
_cell.length_c   1.000
_cell.angle_alpha   90.00
_cell.angle_beta   90.00
_cell.angle_gamma   90.00
#
_symmetry.space_group_name_H-M   'P 1'
#
loop_
_entity.id
_entity.type
_entity.pdbx_description
1 polymer ?
#
loop_
_entity_poly.entity_id
_entity_poly.type
_entity_poly.pdbx_seq_one_letter_code
_entity_poly.pdbx_strand_id
1 'polypeptide(L)'
;MSKQALIREATGGQINARPVLALLDGLPSDEVSRLAVEIIRENRRRVNLAQSLFERLEETEKSDISGQDLEDLRREYHVAMLELKIHHELVRLVVDVLGYVPELDEHRTVQ
;
A
#
# COMPACT_ATOMS: atom_id res chain seq x y z
N MET A 1 15.03 1.75 -24.92
CA MET A 1 13.56 1.60 -24.78
C MET A 1 13.02 2.77 -23.98
N SER A 2 11.86 3.34 -24.34
CA SER A 2 11.28 4.52 -23.65
C SER A 2 10.52 4.10 -22.38
N LYS A 3 10.57 4.93 -21.32
CA LYS A 3 9.81 4.75 -20.06
C LYS A 3 8.30 4.51 -20.31
N GLN A 4 7.75 5.18 -21.33
CA GLN A 4 6.34 5.04 -21.71
C GLN A 4 6.02 3.68 -22.36
N ALA A 5 6.99 3.06 -23.03
CA ALA A 5 6.83 1.72 -23.60
C ALA A 5 6.76 0.65 -22.50
N LEU A 6 7.61 0.77 -21.46
CA LEU A 6 7.58 -0.10 -20.28
C LEU A 6 6.26 -0.02 -19.51
N ILE A 7 5.64 1.16 -19.42
CA ILE A 7 4.35 1.36 -18.73
C ILE A 7 3.19 0.76 -19.54
N ARG A 8 3.23 0.83 -20.88
CA ARG A 8 2.18 0.26 -21.75
C ARG A 8 2.24 -1.26 -21.86
N GLU A 9 3.42 -1.87 -21.77
CA GLU A 9 3.58 -3.33 -21.71
C GLU A 9 3.20 -3.92 -20.35
N ALA A 10 3.29 -3.14 -19.26
CA ALA A 10 2.87 -3.54 -17.92
C ALA A 10 1.33 -3.54 -17.75
N THR A 11 0.59 -4.12 -18.69
CA THR A 11 -0.81 -4.51 -18.47
C THR A 11 -0.83 -5.74 -17.58
N GLY A 12 -0.94 -5.49 -16.26
CA GLY A 12 -0.95 -6.53 -15.23
C GLY A 12 0.32 -6.52 -14.39
N GLY A 13 0.61 -5.38 -13.74
CA GLY A 13 1.69 -5.25 -12.76
C GLY A 13 1.40 -6.03 -11.49
N GLN A 14 1.35 -7.36 -11.58
CA GLN A 14 1.42 -8.19 -10.40
C GLN A 14 2.85 -8.16 -9.90
N ILE A 15 3.02 -7.73 -8.65
CA ILE A 15 4.26 -7.99 -7.90
C ILE A 15 4.52 -9.49 -8.02
N ASN A 16 5.78 -9.88 -8.28
CA ASN A 16 6.15 -11.29 -8.25
C ASN A 16 5.79 -11.84 -6.86
N ALA A 17 4.71 -12.62 -6.80
CA ALA A 17 4.14 -13.12 -5.56
C ALA A 17 4.94 -14.28 -4.95
N ARG A 18 5.81 -14.93 -5.75
CA ARG A 18 6.52 -16.15 -5.32
C ARG A 18 7.31 -15.98 -4.01
N PRO A 19 8.08 -14.89 -3.79
CA PRO A 19 8.81 -14.72 -2.53
C PRO A 19 7.87 -14.56 -1.33
N VAL A 20 6.76 -13.84 -1.51
CA VAL A 20 5.75 -13.67 -0.45
C VAL A 20 5.11 -15.01 -0.11
N LEU A 21 4.67 -15.75 -1.13
CA LEU A 21 4.06 -17.07 -0.94
C LEU A 21 5.04 -18.05 -0.27
N ALA A 22 6.31 -18.03 -0.64
CA ALA A 22 7.34 -18.87 -0.01
C ALA A 22 7.60 -18.52 1.47
N LEU A 23 7.42 -17.24 1.87
CA LEU A 23 7.51 -16.83 3.27
C LEU A 23 6.28 -17.23 4.09
N LEU A 24 5.12 -17.32 3.46
CA LEU A 24 3.88 -17.77 4.09
C LEU A 24 3.79 -19.30 4.14
N ASP A 25 4.46 -19.99 3.22
CA ASP A 25 4.50 -21.45 3.16
C ASP A 25 5.14 -22.04 4.43
N GLY A 26 4.46 -23.02 5.04
CA GLY A 26 4.89 -23.63 6.30
C GLY A 26 4.49 -22.88 7.58
N LEU A 27 3.91 -21.68 7.48
CA LEU A 27 3.35 -21.00 8.65
C LEU A 27 2.00 -21.62 9.08
N PRO A 28 1.74 -21.77 10.39
CA PRO A 28 0.41 -22.10 10.89
C PRO A 28 -0.65 -21.09 10.44
N SER A 29 -1.87 -21.57 10.18
CA SER A 29 -2.97 -20.72 9.69
C SER A 29 -3.29 -19.55 10.64
N ASP A 30 -3.18 -19.74 11.96
CA ASP A 30 -3.38 -18.68 12.94
C ASP A 30 -2.27 -17.60 12.88
N GLU A 31 -1.05 -17.98 12.52
CA GLU A 31 0.05 -17.04 12.30
C GLU A 31 -0.15 -16.23 11.03
N VAL A 32 -0.54 -16.88 9.92
CA VAL A 32 -0.90 -16.18 8.68
C VAL A 32 -2.07 -15.22 8.93
N SER A 33 -3.06 -15.62 9.74
CA SER A 33 -4.20 -14.76 10.08
C SER A 33 -3.76 -13.51 10.85
N ARG A 34 -2.84 -13.65 11.82
CA ARG A 34 -2.27 -12.49 12.55
C ARG A 34 -1.48 -11.57 11.62
N LEU A 35 -0.68 -12.13 10.72
CA LEU A 35 0.07 -11.35 9.72
C LEU A 35 -0.87 -10.57 8.80
N ALA A 36 -1.95 -11.19 8.33
CA ALA A 36 -2.94 -10.52 7.50
C ALA A 36 -3.59 -9.34 8.20
N VAL A 37 -3.93 -9.46 9.49
CA VAL A 37 -4.48 -8.33 10.27
C VAL A 37 -3.50 -7.15 10.29
N GLU A 38 -2.22 -7.40 10.56
CA GLU A 38 -1.20 -6.35 10.58
C GLU A 38 -0.97 -5.73 9.19
N ILE A 39 -0.93 -6.54 8.13
CA ILE A 39 -0.78 -6.08 6.74
C ILE A 39 -1.98 -5.21 6.33
N ILE A 40 -3.21 -5.61 6.69
CA ILE A 40 -4.43 -4.85 6.37
C ILE A 40 -4.43 -3.51 7.13
N ARG A 41 -4.05 -3.51 8.42
CA ARG A 41 -3.90 -2.28 9.21
C ARG A 41 -2.88 -1.33 8.58
N GLU A 42 -1.73 -1.86 8.17
CA GLU A 42 -0.68 -1.07 7.53
C GLU A 42 -1.13 -0.51 6.18
N ASN A 43 -1.84 -1.30 5.37
CA ASN A 43 -2.45 -0.81 4.13
C ASN A 43 -3.42 0.35 4.39
N ARG A 44 -4.24 0.29 5.45
CA ARG A 44 -5.12 1.41 5.85
C ARG A 44 -4.33 2.65 6.25
N ARG A 45 -3.21 2.52 6.98
CA ARG A 45 -2.33 3.66 7.29
C ARG A 45 -1.76 4.30 6.03
N ARG A 46 -1.37 3.49 5.04
CA ARG A 46 -0.85 3.98 3.76
C ARG A 46 -1.90 4.69 2.92
N VAL A 47 -3.15 4.21 2.94
CA VAL A 47 -4.29 4.94 2.34
C VAL A 47 -4.42 6.32 2.97
N ASN A 48 -4.44 6.39 4.31
CA ASN A 48 -4.57 7.66 5.03
C ASN A 48 -3.40 8.61 4.72
N LEU A 49 -2.17 8.11 4.65
CA LEU A 49 -1.00 8.92 4.31
C LEU A 49 -1.08 9.47 2.88
N ALA A 50 -1.40 8.62 1.90
CA ALA A 50 -1.53 9.04 0.50
C ALA A 50 -2.64 10.08 0.33
N GLN A 51 -3.77 9.91 1.04
CA GLN A 51 -4.87 10.87 1.05
C GLN A 51 -4.45 12.21 1.65
N SER A 52 -3.78 12.21 2.81
CA SER A 52 -3.30 13.44 3.46
C SER A 52 -2.29 14.19 2.60
N LEU A 53 -1.38 13.48 1.92
CA LEU A 53 -0.42 14.09 1.00
C LEU A 53 -1.12 14.69 -0.23
N PHE A 54 -2.15 14.03 -0.76
CA PHE A 54 -2.95 14.55 -1.86
C PHE A 54 -3.70 15.84 -1.47
N GLU A 55 -4.34 15.86 -0.30
CA GLU A 55 -5.05 17.04 0.21
C GLU A 55 -4.09 18.23 0.37
N ARG A 56 -2.92 18.01 1.01
CA ARG A 56 -1.87 19.03 1.14
C ARG A 56 -1.39 19.52 -0.22
N LEU A 57 -1.28 18.62 -1.20
CA LEU A 57 -0.87 18.98 -2.55
C LEU A 57 -1.88 19.93 -3.20
N GLU A 58 -3.18 19.58 -3.16
CA GLU A 58 -4.24 20.43 -3.71
C GLU A 58 -4.29 21.81 -3.04
N GLU A 59 -4.11 21.88 -1.72
CA GLU A 59 -4.07 23.13 -0.98
C GLU A 59 -2.85 24.00 -1.38
N THR A 60 -1.69 23.37 -1.54
CA THR A 60 -0.45 24.04 -1.92
C THR A 60 -0.54 24.59 -3.35
N GLU A 61 -1.09 23.81 -4.28
CA GLU A 61 -1.30 24.22 -5.67
C GLU A 61 -2.29 25.39 -5.80
N LYS A 62 -3.29 25.48 -4.92
CA LYS A 62 -4.25 26.61 -4.88
C LYS A 62 -3.63 27.90 -4.34
N SER A 63 -2.51 27.81 -3.61
CA SER A 63 -1.91 28.94 -2.89
C SER A 63 -0.82 29.69 -3.69
N ASP A 64 -0.66 29.40 -4.99
CA ASP A 64 0.43 29.92 -5.86
C ASP A 64 1.84 29.70 -5.27
N ILE A 65 1.98 28.74 -4.34
CA ILE A 65 3.27 28.34 -3.77
C ILE A 65 3.97 27.48 -4.82
N SER A 66 4.80 28.12 -5.64
CA SER A 66 5.68 27.45 -6.59
C SER A 66 7.10 27.35 -6.02
N GLY A 67 7.74 26.18 -6.14
CA GLY A 67 9.14 26.01 -5.74
C GLY A 67 9.49 24.58 -5.35
N GLN A 68 10.67 24.43 -4.77
CA GLN A 68 11.23 23.15 -4.33
C GLN A 68 10.29 22.39 -3.39
N ASP A 69 9.60 23.09 -2.48
CA ASP A 69 8.68 22.49 -1.51
C ASP A 69 7.48 21.78 -2.17
N LEU A 70 6.94 22.34 -3.26
CA LEU A 70 5.86 21.71 -4.02
C LEU A 70 6.37 20.48 -4.78
N GLU A 71 7.60 20.53 -5.32
CA GLU A 71 8.21 19.37 -5.98
C GLU A 71 8.50 18.24 -5.00
N ASP A 72 8.94 18.56 -3.79
CA ASP A 72 9.19 17.58 -2.74
C ASP A 72 7.89 16.96 -2.23
N LEU A 73 6.83 17.75 -2.05
CA LEU A 73 5.50 17.23 -1.71
C LEU A 73 4.94 16.30 -2.81
N ARG A 74 5.13 16.65 -4.10
CA ARG A 74 4.79 15.76 -5.22
C ARG A 74 5.57 14.46 -5.17
N ARG A 75 6.86 14.52 -4.85
CA ARG A 75 7.72 13.35 -4.73
C ARG A 75 7.25 12.44 -3.59
N GLU A 76 6.99 13.00 -2.42
CA GLU A 76 6.45 12.29 -1.26
C GLU A 76 5.13 11.59 -1.59
N TYR A 77 4.20 12.32 -2.22
CA TYR A 77 2.92 11.75 -2.67
C TYR A 77 3.12 10.57 -3.63
N HIS A 78 4.00 10.69 -4.62
CA HIS A 78 4.27 9.58 -5.54
C HIS A 78 4.87 8.37 -4.84
N VAL A 79 5.80 8.56 -3.90
CA VAL A 79 6.36 7.46 -3.10
C VAL A 79 5.25 6.79 -2.29
N ALA A 80 4.41 7.57 -1.59
CA ALA A 80 3.29 7.02 -0.81
C ALA A 80 2.31 6.22 -1.69
N MET A 81 2.02 6.69 -2.90
CA MET A 81 1.17 5.97 -3.86
C MET A 81 1.78 4.65 -4.34
N LEU A 82 3.09 4.63 -4.61
CA LEU A 82 3.80 3.40 -4.98
C LEU A 82 3.76 2.39 -3.82
N GLU A 83 4.06 2.84 -2.61
CA GLU A 83 4.04 2.00 -1.43
C GLU A 83 2.63 1.46 -1.12
N LEU A 84 1.59 2.30 -1.28
CA LEU A 84 0.20 1.89 -1.17
C LEU A 84 -0.13 0.79 -2.18
N LYS A 85 0.26 0.93 -3.45
CA LYS A 85 0.01 -0.11 -4.46
C LYS A 85 0.72 -1.42 -4.14
N ILE A 86 1.95 -1.36 -3.63
CA ILE A 86 2.67 -2.54 -3.19
C ILE A 86 1.95 -3.22 -2.02
N HIS A 87 1.52 -2.47 -1.01
CA HIS A 87 0.82 -3.03 0.15
C HIS A 87 -0.57 -3.55 -0.21
N HIS A 88 -1.25 -2.93 -1.17
CA HIS A 88 -2.53 -3.43 -1.66
C HIS A 88 -2.41 -4.82 -2.30
N GLU A 89 -1.37 -5.04 -3.12
CA GLU A 89 -1.09 -6.37 -3.66
C GLU A 89 -0.68 -7.35 -2.55
N LEU A 90 0.06 -6.91 -1.53
CA LEU A 90 0.39 -7.76 -0.38
C LEU A 90 -0.87 -8.19 0.41
N VAL A 91 -1.82 -7.28 0.61
CA VAL A 91 -3.13 -7.59 1.22
C VAL A 91 -3.86 -8.65 0.39
N ARG A 92 -3.91 -8.48 -0.93
CA ARG A 92 -4.51 -9.47 -1.83
C ARG A 92 -3.86 -10.84 -1.65
N LEU A 93 -2.53 -10.91 -1.72
CA LEU A 93 -1.81 -12.18 -1.62
C LEU A 93 -2.04 -12.90 -0.29
N VAL A 94 -2.01 -12.17 0.83
CA VAL A 94 -2.21 -12.81 2.14
C VAL A 94 -3.66 -13.26 2.35
N VAL A 95 -4.64 -12.50 1.85
CA VAL A 95 -6.06 -12.90 1.86
C VAL A 95 -6.31 -14.10 0.95
N ASP A 96 -5.67 -14.15 -0.23
CA ASP A 96 -5.75 -15.30 -1.15
C ASP A 96 -5.20 -16.58 -0.49
N VAL A 97 -4.11 -16.47 0.29
CA VAL A 97 -3.55 -17.61 1.05
C VAL A 97 -4.46 -18.03 2.21
N LEU A 98 -5.08 -17.08 2.92
CA LEU A 98 -5.99 -17.39 4.02
C LEU A 98 -7.32 -17.98 3.55
N GLY A 99 -7.79 -17.58 2.36
CA GLY A 99 -9.12 -17.92 1.85
C GLY A 99 -10.27 -17.14 2.49
N TYR A 100 -9.98 -16.21 3.40
CA TYR A 100 -10.94 -15.29 4.02
C TYR A 100 -10.27 -13.98 4.43
N VAL A 101 -11.07 -12.94 4.63
CA VAL A 101 -10.60 -11.67 5.22
C VAL A 101 -10.72 -11.79 6.73
N PRO A 102 -9.62 -11.71 7.51
CA PRO A 102 -9.70 -11.83 8.96
C PRO A 102 -10.43 -10.64 9.58
N GLU A 103 -11.10 -10.89 10.70
CA GLU A 103 -11.69 -9.81 11.50
C GLU A 103 -10.58 -8.90 12.03
N LEU A 104 -10.78 -7.60 11.86
CA LEU A 104 -9.92 -6.60 12.46
C LEU A 104 -10.50 -6.30 13.84
N ASP A 105 -9.78 -6.67 14.90
CA ASP A 105 -10.13 -6.20 16.24
C ASP A 105 -9.98 -4.67 16.26
N GLU A 106 -11.05 -3.94 15.99
CA GLU A 106 -11.10 -2.47 16.09
C GLU A 106 -11.29 -2.03 17.56
N HIS A 107 -11.47 -2.98 18.49
CA HIS A 107 -11.73 -2.74 19.91
C HIS A 107 -10.92 -3.63 20.85
N ARG A 108 -9.61 -3.40 20.97
CA ARG A 108 -8.97 -3.52 22.30
C ARG A 108 -8.90 -2.13 22.91
N THR A 109 -10.05 -1.63 23.35
CA THR A 109 -10.10 -0.58 24.35
C THR A 109 -9.39 -1.15 25.57
N VAL A 110 -8.22 -0.62 25.88
CA VAL A 110 -7.50 -0.91 27.12
C VAL A 110 -8.47 -0.52 28.25
N GLN A 111 -8.93 -1.51 29.02
CA GLN A 111 -9.55 -1.27 30.33
C GLN A 111 -8.44 -0.99 31.34
#